data_AF-A0A4Y2HT13-F1
#
_entry.id   AF-A0A4Y2HT13-F1
#
_cell.length_a   1.000
_cell.length_b   1.000
_cell.length_c   1.000
_cell.angle_alpha   90.00
_cell.angle_beta   90.00
_cell.angle_gamma   90.00
#
_symmetry.space_group_name_H-M   'P 1'
#
loop_
_entity.id
_entity.type
_entity.pdbx_description
1 polymer ?
#
loop_
_entity_poly.entity_id
_entity_poly.type
_entity_poly.pdbx_seq_one_letter_code
_entity_poly.pdbx_strand_id
1 'polypeptide(L)'
;MIKVAFEYADVNGVAGRFNNERKSAGKDWLKSFCKRNKLSVRNPEQFSVARAMAFNEVQGTRFYNNLKSCCLEKTFAAHRKFNMDETVISTVPQ
;
A
#
# COMPACT_ATOMS: atom_id res chain seq x y z
N MET A 1 18.15 -0.48 4.68
CA MET A 1 17.95 -1.37 5.85
C MET A 1 16.46 -1.45 6.11
N ILE A 2 15.93 -2.60 6.52
CA ILE A 2 14.47 -2.80 6.64
C ILE A 2 14.12 -2.89 8.12
N LYS A 3 13.54 -1.83 8.66
CA LYS A 3 13.18 -1.72 10.08
C LYS A 3 11.89 -2.46 10.40
N VAL A 4 10.89 -2.35 9.52
CA VAL A 4 9.57 -3.00 9.66
C VAL A 4 9.67 -4.50 9.93
N ALA A 5 10.57 -5.21 9.24
CA ALA A 5 10.75 -6.65 9.46
C ALA A 5 11.34 -6.98 10.84
N PHE A 6 12.23 -6.13 11.35
CA PHE A 6 12.79 -6.26 12.69
C PHE A 6 11.73 -5.97 13.75
N GLU A 7 11.05 -4.84 13.63
CA GLU A 7 9.99 -4.40 14.55
C GLU A 7 8.86 -5.43 14.65
N TYR A 8 8.43 -5.96 13.49
CA TYR A 8 7.43 -7.02 13.46
C TYR A 8 7.91 -8.27 14.19
N ALA A 9 9.15 -8.71 13.97
CA ALA A 9 9.70 -9.89 14.64
C ALA A 9 9.85 -9.68 16.16
N ASP A 10 10.28 -8.50 16.59
CA ASP A 10 10.45 -8.13 18.00
C ASP A 10 9.09 -8.13 18.74
N VAL A 11 8.06 -7.49 18.15
CA VAL A 11 6.70 -7.46 18.70
C VAL A 11 6.09 -8.87 18.80
N ASN A 12 6.38 -9.74 17.83
CA ASN A 12 5.83 -11.10 17.80
C ASN A 12 6.72 -12.13 18.52
N GLY A 13 7.80 -11.72 19.18
CA GLY A 13 8.73 -12.63 19.87
C GLY A 13 9.41 -13.64 18.95
N VAL A 14 9.49 -13.35 17.64
CA VAL A 14 10.10 -14.23 16.65
C VAL A 14 11.61 -14.01 16.67
N ALA A 15 12.34 -14.98 17.24
CA ALA A 15 13.79 -14.96 17.22
C ALA A 15 14.31 -14.99 15.77
N GLY A 16 14.93 -13.89 15.34
CA GLY A 16 15.51 -13.76 14.01
C GLY A 16 16.98 -13.39 14.06
N ARG A 17 17.74 -13.79 13.03
CA ARG A 17 19.14 -13.35 12.81
C ARG A 17 19.16 -11.93 12.23
N PHE A 18 18.64 -10.98 12.99
CA PHE A 18 18.69 -9.56 12.64
C PHE A 18 19.86 -8.87 13.32
N ASN A 19 20.22 -7.68 12.83
CA ASN A 19 21.19 -6.85 13.51
C ASN A 19 20.48 -6.06 14.61
N ASN A 20 20.71 -6.43 15.87
CA ASN A 20 20.08 -5.82 17.04
C ASN A 20 20.58 -4.39 17.30
N GLU A 21 21.84 -4.08 17.01
CA GLU A 21 22.39 -2.73 17.15
C GLU A 21 21.74 -1.76 16.18
N ARG A 22 21.56 -2.19 14.92
CA ARG A 22 20.94 -1.40 13.85
C ARG A 22 19.43 -1.54 13.78
N LYS A 23 18.82 -2.36 14.66
CA LYS A 23 17.38 -2.69 14.71
C LYS A 23 16.76 -2.87 13.33
N SER A 24 17.39 -3.68 12.49
CA SER A 24 16.96 -3.84 11.10
C SER A 24 17.40 -5.14 10.46
N ALA A 25 16.65 -5.55 9.44
CA ALA A 25 17.02 -6.63 8.55
C ALA A 25 17.98 -6.16 7.44
N GLY A 26 18.95 -7.02 7.13
CA GLY A 26 19.89 -6.84 6.03
C GLY A 26 19.25 -7.03 4.65
N LYS A 27 19.93 -6.55 3.60
CA LYS A 27 19.44 -6.68 2.22
C LYS A 27 19.32 -8.14 1.77
N ASP A 28 20.27 -8.99 2.16
CA ASP A 28 20.25 -10.42 1.80
C ASP A 28 19.11 -11.18 2.46
N TRP A 29 18.75 -10.79 3.69
CA TRP A 29 17.59 -11.35 4.38
C TRP A 29 16.31 -11.07 3.59
N LEU A 30 16.11 -9.84 3.12
CA LEU A 30 14.94 -9.47 2.31
C LEU A 30 14.90 -10.22 1.00
N LYS A 31 16.03 -10.24 0.27
CA LYS A 31 16.12 -10.94 -1.01
C LYS A 31 15.77 -12.43 -0.85
N SER A 32 16.27 -13.04 0.21
CA SER A 32 15.98 -14.44 0.54
C SER A 32 14.52 -14.65 0.96
N PHE A 33 13.97 -13.75 1.76
CA PHE A 33 12.56 -13.78 2.19
C PHE A 33 11.60 -13.65 1.01
N CYS A 34 11.84 -12.68 0.12
CA CYS A 34 11.06 -12.51 -1.10
C CYS A 34 11.16 -13.72 -2.02
N LYS A 35 12.36 -14.30 -2.19
CA LYS A 35 12.55 -15.51 -3.00
C LYS A 35 11.79 -16.72 -2.43
N ARG A 36 11.85 -16.95 -1.12
CA ARG A 36 11.15 -18.07 -0.47
C ARG A 36 9.63 -17.94 -0.57
N ASN A 37 9.11 -16.71 -0.45
CA ASN A 37 7.67 -16.43 -0.46
C ASN A 37 7.14 -15.98 -1.82
N LYS A 38 7.95 -16.05 -2.89
CA LYS A 38 7.59 -15.60 -4.25
C LYS A 38 7.06 -14.17 -4.31
N LEU A 39 7.60 -13.28 -3.47
CA LEU A 39 7.21 -11.87 -3.43
C LEU A 39 8.03 -11.07 -4.45
N SER A 40 7.37 -10.13 -5.13
CA SER A 40 8.02 -9.17 -6.02
C SER A 40 8.41 -7.92 -5.24
N VAL A 41 9.66 -7.47 -5.37
CA VAL A 41 10.06 -6.14 -4.88
C VAL A 41 9.71 -5.13 -5.97
N ARG A 42 8.86 -4.15 -5.64
CA ARG A 42 8.46 -3.09 -6.57
C ARG A 42 8.91 -1.74 -6.06
N ASN A 43 9.18 -0.82 -6.99
CA ASN A 43 9.33 0.58 -6.66
C ASN A 43 7.94 1.14 -6.35
N PRO A 44 7.74 1.80 -5.19
CA PRO A 44 6.49 2.46 -4.91
C PRO A 44 6.26 3.57 -5.95
N GLU A 45 5.02 3.72 -6.38
CA GLU A 45 4.62 4.84 -7.22
C GLU A 45 4.72 6.14 -6.41
N GLN A 46 5.15 7.22 -7.07
CA GLN A 46 5.25 8.52 -6.41
C GLN A 46 3.85 8.99 -6.00
N PHE A 47 3.75 9.48 -4.78
CA PHE A 47 2.49 9.77 -4.16
C PHE A 47 2.60 11.08 -3.39
N SER A 48 1.65 11.99 -3.59
CA SER A 48 1.70 13.30 -2.97
C SER A 48 1.44 13.22 -1.46
N VAL A 49 2.04 14.13 -0.70
CA VAL A 49 1.78 14.25 0.76
C VAL A 49 0.30 14.46 1.03
N ALA A 50 -0.38 15.27 0.21
CA ALA A 50 -1.82 15.47 0.31
C ALA A 50 -2.60 14.15 0.15
N ARG A 51 -2.19 13.27 -0.77
CA ARG A 51 -2.82 11.96 -0.92
C ARG A 51 -2.53 11.08 0.30
N ALA A 52 -1.35 11.18 0.92
CA ALA A 52 -1.03 10.44 2.15
C ALA A 52 -1.92 10.85 3.32
N MET A 53 -2.10 12.15 3.48
CA MET A 53 -2.99 12.70 4.51
C MET A 53 -4.45 12.31 4.27
N ALA A 54 -4.85 12.17 3.00
CA ALA A 54 -6.20 11.74 2.63
C ALA A 54 -6.44 10.22 2.81
N PHE A 55 -5.40 9.40 3.00
CA PHE A 55 -5.55 7.97 3.31
C PHE A 55 -5.90 7.76 4.79
N ASN A 56 -7.14 8.09 5.15
CA ASN A 56 -7.68 7.86 6.49
C ASN A 56 -9.12 7.34 6.43
N GLU A 57 -9.60 6.80 7.55
CA GLU A 57 -10.92 6.17 7.65
C GLU A 57 -12.07 7.11 7.29
N VAL A 58 -11.98 8.39 7.67
CA VAL A 58 -13.03 9.39 7.39
C VAL A 58 -13.16 9.62 5.89
N GLN A 59 -12.04 9.84 5.19
CA GLN A 59 -12.06 10.04 3.74
C GLN A 59 -12.45 8.77 2.99
N GLY A 60 -11.96 7.60 3.43
CA GLY A 60 -12.34 6.30 2.86
C GLY A 60 -13.84 6.05 2.97
N THR A 61 -14.40 6.23 4.17
CA THR A 61 -15.84 6.07 4.41
C THR A 61 -16.66 7.03 3.54
N ARG A 62 -16.26 8.30 3.46
CA ARG A 62 -16.93 9.29 2.62
C ARG A 62 -16.92 8.89 1.14
N PHE A 63 -15.79 8.41 0.62
CA PHE A 63 -15.68 7.94 -0.76
C PHE A 63 -16.66 6.80 -1.05
N TYR A 64 -16.67 5.75 -0.22
CA TYR A 64 -17.55 4.59 -0.44
C TYR A 64 -19.03 4.91 -0.26
N ASN A 65 -19.38 5.79 0.68
CA ASN A 65 -20.76 6.27 0.83
C ASN A 65 -21.22 7.01 -0.44
N ASN A 66 -20.40 7.91 -0.98
CA ASN A 66 -20.71 8.62 -2.23
C ASN A 66 -20.84 7.66 -3.42
N LEU A 67 -19.93 6.69 -3.54
CA LEU A 67 -19.98 5.66 -4.58
C LEU A 67 -21.26 4.84 -4.50
N LYS A 68 -21.65 4.44 -3.29
CA LYS A 68 -22.90 3.71 -3.03
C LYS A 68 -24.12 4.54 -3.43
N SER A 69 -24.22 5.80 -3.01
CA SER A 69 -25.31 6.68 -3.39
C SER A 69 -25.40 6.84 -4.91
N CYS A 70 -24.27 7.11 -5.57
CA CYS A 70 -24.21 7.23 -7.03
C CYS A 70 -24.68 5.96 -7.75
N CYS A 71 -24.29 4.77 -7.28
CA CYS A 71 -24.71 3.50 -7.87
C CYS A 71 -26.18 3.15 -7.61
N LEU A 72 -26.77 3.64 -6.52
CA LEU A 72 -28.19 3.43 -6.19
C LEU A 72 -29.09 4.41 -6.95
N GLU A 73 -28.70 5.68 -7.04
CA GLU A 73 -29.46 6.72 -7.72
C GLU A 73 -29.40 6.60 -9.25
N LYS A 74 -28.29 6.08 -9.79
CA LYS A 74 -28.04 5.99 -11.23
C LYS A 74 -27.60 4.59 -11.63
N THR A 75 -28.35 4.00 -12.56
CA THR A 75 -27.96 2.75 -13.23
C THR A 75 -26.95 3.04 -14.33
N PHE A 76 -25.67 2.86 -14.02
CA PHE A 76 -24.61 2.89 -15.02
C PHE A 76 -24.44 1.49 -15.64
N ALA A 77 -24.50 1.40 -16.96
CA ALA A 77 -24.11 0.19 -17.68
C ALA A 77 -22.64 -0.15 -17.37
N ALA A 78 -22.31 -1.44 -17.32
CA ALA A 78 -20.98 -1.91 -16.94
C ALA A 78 -19.85 -1.28 -17.77
N HIS A 79 -20.07 -1.10 -19.08
CA HIS A 79 -19.11 -0.47 -20.01
C HIS A 79 -18.85 1.02 -19.76
N ARG A 80 -19.57 1.66 -18.81
CA ARG A 80 -19.36 3.06 -18.41
C ARG A 80 -18.71 3.19 -17.03
N LYS A 81 -18.37 2.08 -16.40
CA LYS A 81 -17.65 2.06 -15.12
C LYS A 81 -16.19 1.75 -15.43
N PHE A 82 -15.32 2.72 -15.17
CA PHE A 82 -13.88 2.60 -15.39
C PHE A 82 -13.18 2.77 -14.05
N ASN A 83 -12.11 2.02 -13.82
CA ASN A 83 -11.22 2.36 -12.73
C ASN A 83 -10.45 3.63 -13.10
N MET A 84 -10.31 4.53 -12.13
CA MET A 84 -9.66 5.82 -12.37
C MET A 84 -8.18 5.66 -12.76
N ASP A 85 -7.51 4.60 -12.29
CA ASP A 85 -6.12 4.29 -12.65
C ASP A 85 -5.93 3.93 -14.13
N GLU A 86 -6.96 3.37 -14.78
CA GLU A 86 -6.97 3.03 -16.20
C GLU A 86 -7.21 4.24 -17.12
N THR A 87 -7.62 5.39 -16.57
CA THR A 87 -8.01 6.56 -17.38
C THR A 87 -6.82 7.42 -17.86
N VAL A 88 -5.57 7.05 -17.57
CA VAL A 88 -4.35 7.80 -17.93
C VAL A 88 -4.37 9.25 -17.39
N ILE A 89 -5.25 9.55 -16.43
CA ILE A 89 -5.28 10.84 -15.74
C ILE A 89 -4.20 10.78 -14.68
N SER A 90 -3.06 11.42 -14.94
CA SER A 90 -1.98 11.52 -13.96
C SER A 90 -2.51 12.22 -12.71
N THR A 91 -2.53 11.49 -11.61
CA THR A 91 -2.89 12.04 -10.29
C THR A 91 -1.65 12.49 -9.53
N VAL A 92 -0.44 12.21 -10.06
CA VAL A 92 0.84 12.51 -9.42
C VAL A 92 1.22 13.96 -9.74
N PRO A 93 1.50 14.82 -8.74
CA PRO A 93 2.06 16.15 -8.98
C PRO A 93 3.41 16.03 -9.69
N GLN A 94 3.64 16.87 -10.70
CA GLN A 94 4.95 17.00 -11.36
C GLN A 94 6.01 17.54 -10.40
#